data_AF-A0A255Z459-F1
#
_entry.id   AF-A0A255Z459-F1
#
_cell.length_a   1.000
_cell.length_b   1.000
_cell.length_c   1.000
_cell.angle_alpha   90.00
_cell.angle_beta   90.00
_cell.angle_gamma   90.00
#
_symmetry.space_group_name_H-M   'P 1'
#
loop_
_entity.id
_entity.type
_entity.pdbx_description
1 polymer ?
#
loop_
_entity_poly.entity_id
_entity_poly.type
_entity_poly.pdbx_seq_one_letter_code
_entity_poly.pdbx_strand_id
1 'polypeptide(L)'
;MVDTKQETQFTIGNRRSFFGAALSVGAGLGLGTGLARAGSQQNPISWVHGTSATVADAQGLERDRVEGNARIVNGRSWSDVQLHFAVPAPVLDTGAALPVAAVWVRFRAQKGARIQSLTVHDCERTLTRREKLDIHQTAWGDVRIALDPSCLVARSLGLTLECAFADIARQIEISAVGCEFEMRV
;
A
#
# COMPACT_ATOMS: atom_id res chain seq x y z
N MET A 1 29.74 -14.45 -6.35
CA MET A 1 28.43 -14.70 -5.70
C MET A 1 28.35 -13.77 -4.50
N VAL A 2 27.64 -12.64 -4.65
CA VAL A 2 27.43 -11.69 -3.56
C VAL A 2 26.01 -11.91 -3.08
N ASP A 3 25.89 -12.61 -1.95
CA ASP A 3 24.64 -12.90 -1.28
C ASP A 3 24.23 -11.66 -0.46
N THR A 4 23.24 -10.92 -0.96
CA THR A 4 22.76 -9.69 -0.30
C THR A 4 21.44 -10.02 0.38
N LYS A 5 21.50 -10.39 1.65
CA LYS A 5 20.32 -10.49 2.52
C LYS A 5 19.86 -9.07 2.85
N GLN A 6 18.88 -8.55 2.11
CA GLN A 6 18.14 -7.35 2.50
C GLN A 6 17.16 -7.72 3.62
N GLU A 7 17.40 -7.21 4.82
CA GLU A 7 16.47 -7.29 5.94
C GLU A 7 15.23 -6.45 5.63
N THR A 8 14.06 -7.08 5.63
CA THR A 8 12.79 -6.38 5.45
C THR A 8 12.34 -5.85 6.82
N GLN A 9 12.45 -4.53 7.03
CA GLN A 9 11.92 -3.88 8.22
C GLN A 9 10.40 -3.68 8.08
N PHE A 10 9.63 -4.43 8.86
CA PHE A 10 8.18 -4.28 8.97
C PHE A 10 7.84 -3.41 10.18
N THR A 11 7.07 -2.34 9.96
CA THR A 11 6.45 -1.57 11.05
C THR A 11 4.95 -1.78 11.01
N ILE A 12 4.39 -2.44 12.01
CA ILE A 12 2.94 -2.60 12.19
C ILE A 12 2.44 -1.37 12.96
N GLY A 13 1.88 -0.40 12.25
CA GLY A 13 1.31 0.81 12.84
C GLY A 13 -0.16 0.63 13.21
N ASN A 14 -0.47 0.41 14.48
CA ASN A 14 -1.85 0.41 14.96
C ASN A 14 -2.29 1.85 15.29
N ARG A 15 -2.74 2.63 14.30
CA ARG A 15 -3.30 3.97 14.52
C ARG A 15 -4.82 3.96 14.42
N ARG A 16 -5.49 3.92 15.57
CA ARG A 16 -6.88 4.37 15.72
C ARG A 16 -6.90 5.89 15.76
N SER A 17 -7.32 6.54 14.68
CA SER A 17 -7.66 7.97 14.68
C SER A 17 -9.16 8.12 14.89
N PHE A 18 -9.56 8.56 16.07
CA PHE A 18 -10.92 9.02 16.36
C PHE A 18 -11.10 10.44 15.84
N PHE A 19 -12.17 10.68 15.08
CA PHE A 19 -12.73 12.02 14.88
C PHE A 19 -13.45 12.43 16.17
N GLY A 20 -13.07 13.58 16.75
CA GLY A 20 -13.71 14.17 17.92
C GLY A 20 -13.62 15.69 17.85
N ALA A 21 -14.77 16.33 17.93
CA ALA A 21 -15.02 17.72 17.59
C ALA A 21 -14.42 18.77 18.54
N ALA A 22 -14.47 20.01 18.05
CA ALA A 22 -14.05 21.26 18.67
C ALA A 22 -14.72 21.59 20.02
N LEU A 23 -13.98 22.31 20.87
CA LEU A 23 -14.31 23.61 21.51
C LEU A 23 -13.58 23.73 22.85
N SER A 24 -12.69 24.71 22.96
CA SER A 24 -12.50 25.43 24.22
C SER A 24 -12.06 26.87 23.95
N VAL A 25 -12.89 27.78 24.45
CA VAL A 25 -12.66 29.22 24.55
C VAL A 25 -11.66 29.45 25.68
N GLY A 26 -10.62 30.24 25.43
CA GLY A 26 -9.65 30.65 26.44
C GLY A 26 -8.89 31.89 25.99
N ALA A 27 -9.36 33.06 26.43
CA ALA A 27 -8.64 34.32 26.31
C ALA A 27 -7.41 34.31 27.24
N GLY A 28 -6.24 34.65 26.68
CA GLY A 28 -5.00 34.78 27.46
C GLY A 28 -3.91 35.43 26.61
N LEU A 29 -3.64 36.71 26.89
CA LEU A 29 -2.51 37.48 26.40
C LEU A 29 -1.19 36.83 26.85
N GLY A 30 -0.32 36.49 25.90
CA GLY A 30 1.04 36.01 26.16
C GLY A 30 1.92 36.25 24.94
N LEU A 31 2.77 37.27 25.01
CA LEU A 31 3.86 37.55 24.08
C LEU A 31 4.92 36.45 24.18
N GLY A 32 5.41 36.00 23.02
CA GLY A 32 6.73 35.39 22.88
C GLY A 32 6.82 33.89 23.16
N THR A 33 6.63 33.09 22.11
CA THR A 33 7.62 32.09 21.67
C THR A 33 7.21 31.69 20.26
N GLY A 34 8.07 31.98 19.29
CA GLY A 34 7.98 31.35 17.98
C GLY A 34 8.15 29.86 18.17
N LEU A 35 7.05 29.13 18.31
CA LEU A 35 7.03 27.70 18.09
C LEU A 35 7.29 27.52 16.60
N ALA A 36 8.58 27.42 16.24
CA ALA A 36 8.99 26.76 15.02
C ALA A 36 8.32 25.39 15.07
N ARG A 37 7.19 25.31 14.37
CA ARG A 37 6.50 24.05 14.12
C ARG A 37 7.48 23.29 13.26
N ALA A 38 8.34 22.48 13.89
CA ALA A 38 9.06 21.41 13.23
C ALA A 38 7.97 20.48 12.70
N GLY A 39 7.40 20.86 11.55
CA GLY A 39 6.48 20.02 10.83
C GLY A 39 7.29 18.80 10.48
N SER A 40 6.99 17.66 11.13
CA SER A 40 7.42 16.38 10.60
C SER A 40 6.88 16.35 9.17
N GLN A 41 7.75 16.53 8.20
CA GLN A 41 7.38 16.44 6.80
C GLN A 41 6.94 15.00 6.58
N GLN A 42 5.62 14.79 6.61
CA GLN A 42 5.06 13.48 6.33
C GLN A 42 4.99 13.35 4.83
N ASN A 43 5.63 12.30 4.30
CA ASN A 43 5.47 11.94 2.91
C ASN A 43 3.98 11.71 2.62
N PRO A 44 3.38 12.41 1.63
CA PRO A 44 1.99 12.18 1.29
C PRO A 44 1.79 10.77 0.74
N ILE A 45 0.63 10.20 1.04
CA ILE A 45 0.23 8.88 0.55
C ILE A 45 -0.98 9.06 -0.36
N SER A 46 -0.86 8.61 -1.61
CA SER A 46 -2.02 8.50 -2.50
C SER A 46 -2.64 7.13 -2.37
N TRP A 47 -3.97 7.08 -2.23
CA TRP A 47 -4.72 5.85 -1.99
C TRP A 47 -5.72 5.57 -3.11
N VAL A 48 -5.96 4.27 -3.36
CA VAL A 48 -7.07 3.78 -4.16
C VAL A 48 -7.78 2.66 -3.41
N HIS A 49 -9.11 2.59 -3.54
CA HIS A 49 -9.90 1.54 -2.91
C HIS A 49 -9.66 0.18 -3.56
N GLY A 50 -9.86 -0.88 -2.77
CA GLY A 50 -9.74 -2.26 -3.21
C GLY A 50 -10.64 -2.56 -4.41
N THR A 51 -11.81 -1.95 -4.45
CA THR A 51 -12.80 -2.11 -5.54
C THR A 51 -12.27 -1.73 -6.92
N SER A 52 -11.24 -0.89 -7.00
CA SER A 52 -10.59 -0.50 -8.26
C SER A 52 -9.61 -1.54 -8.79
N ALA A 53 -9.40 -2.65 -8.06
CA ALA A 53 -8.53 -3.73 -8.51
C ALA A 53 -9.08 -4.42 -9.77
N THR A 54 -8.18 -4.80 -10.67
CA THR A 54 -8.46 -5.72 -11.77
C THR A 54 -7.73 -7.03 -11.51
N VAL A 55 -8.42 -8.17 -11.65
CA VAL A 55 -7.80 -9.49 -11.65
C VAL A 55 -7.17 -9.72 -13.03
N ALA A 56 -5.84 -9.87 -13.11
CA ALA A 56 -5.17 -10.05 -14.41
C ALA A 56 -5.23 -11.47 -14.95
N ASP A 57 -5.21 -12.47 -14.07
CA ASP A 57 -5.36 -13.88 -14.43
C ASP A 57 -6.40 -14.55 -13.52
N ALA A 58 -7.42 -15.13 -14.13
CA ALA A 58 -8.50 -15.82 -13.45
C ALA A 58 -8.25 -17.33 -13.28
N GLN A 59 -7.14 -17.90 -13.79
CA GLN A 59 -6.87 -19.34 -13.68
C GLN A 59 -6.79 -19.83 -12.23
N GLY A 60 -6.19 -19.02 -11.33
CA GLY A 60 -6.12 -19.29 -9.89
C GLY A 60 -7.36 -18.87 -9.10
N LEU A 61 -8.33 -18.23 -9.74
CA LEU A 61 -9.47 -17.64 -9.06
C LEU A 61 -10.59 -18.68 -8.83
N GLU A 62 -11.12 -18.73 -7.61
CA GLU A 62 -12.31 -19.50 -7.25
C GLU A 62 -13.53 -18.57 -7.16
N ARG A 63 -13.37 -17.42 -6.48
CA ARG A 63 -14.44 -16.42 -6.34
C ARG A 63 -13.85 -15.03 -6.28
N ASP A 64 -14.57 -14.10 -6.88
CA ASP A 64 -14.25 -12.68 -6.85
C ASP A 64 -15.51 -11.86 -6.61
N ARG A 65 -15.45 -10.93 -5.66
CA ARG A 65 -16.55 -10.02 -5.34
C ARG A 65 -16.05 -8.73 -4.73
N VAL A 66 -16.92 -7.73 -4.73
CA VAL A 66 -16.71 -6.45 -4.07
C VAL A 66 -17.71 -6.32 -2.92
N GLU A 67 -17.23 -5.93 -1.74
CA GLU A 67 -18.07 -5.62 -0.58
C GLU A 67 -17.58 -4.31 0.07
N GLY A 68 -18.42 -3.28 0.04
CA GLY A 68 -18.02 -1.93 0.46
C GLY A 68 -16.83 -1.42 -0.36
N ASN A 69 -15.75 -1.02 0.32
CA ASN A 69 -14.51 -0.56 -0.31
C ASN A 69 -13.52 -1.70 -0.60
N ALA A 70 -13.87 -2.95 -0.25
CA ALA A 70 -12.96 -4.08 -0.36
C ALA A 70 -13.22 -4.94 -1.60
N ARG A 71 -12.13 -5.39 -2.22
CA ARG A 71 -12.13 -6.53 -3.13
C ARG A 71 -11.86 -7.79 -2.31
N ILE A 72 -12.73 -8.78 -2.45
CA ILE A 72 -12.63 -10.06 -1.76
C ILE A 72 -12.34 -11.11 -2.81
N VAL A 73 -11.19 -11.77 -2.65
CA VAL A 73 -10.69 -12.75 -3.60
C VAL A 73 -10.51 -14.07 -2.87
N ASN A 74 -11.10 -15.11 -3.44
CA ASN A 74 -10.87 -16.48 -3.05
C ASN A 74 -10.08 -17.18 -4.15
N GLY A 75 -8.90 -17.67 -3.83
CA GLY A 75 -8.09 -18.46 -4.75
C GLY A 75 -8.32 -19.97 -4.60
N ARG A 76 -7.97 -20.71 -5.64
CA ARG A 76 -7.87 -22.17 -5.60
C ARG A 76 -6.64 -22.58 -4.76
N SER A 77 -6.62 -23.81 -4.27
CA SER A 77 -5.43 -24.32 -3.57
C SER A 77 -4.22 -24.31 -4.48
N TRP A 78 -3.06 -23.92 -3.94
CA TRP A 78 -1.79 -23.88 -4.65
C TRP A 78 -1.83 -22.99 -5.89
N SER A 79 -2.58 -21.89 -5.81
CA SER A 79 -2.70 -20.93 -6.89
C SER A 79 -2.31 -19.54 -6.44
N ASP A 80 -1.98 -18.73 -7.44
CA ASP A 80 -1.67 -17.33 -7.27
C ASP A 80 -2.68 -16.50 -8.07
N VAL A 81 -3.11 -15.38 -7.50
CA VAL A 81 -3.99 -14.41 -8.17
C VAL A 81 -3.33 -13.05 -8.16
N GLN A 82 -3.25 -12.43 -9.34
CA GLN A 82 -2.68 -11.10 -9.51
C GLN A 82 -3.77 -10.03 -9.50
N LEU A 83 -3.62 -9.05 -8.62
CA LEU A 83 -4.49 -7.89 -8.49
C LEU A 83 -3.74 -6.63 -8.92
N HIS A 84 -4.27 -5.96 -9.95
CA HIS A 84 -3.70 -4.76 -10.53
C HIS A 84 -4.46 -3.52 -10.07
N PHE A 85 -3.72 -2.50 -9.68
CA PHE A 85 -4.24 -1.22 -9.22
C PHE A 85 -3.59 -0.09 -10.01
N ALA A 86 -4.39 0.86 -10.46
CA ALA A 86 -3.92 2.15 -10.93
C ALA A 86 -3.98 3.15 -9.77
N VAL A 87 -2.84 3.40 -9.12
CA VAL A 87 -2.77 4.35 -8.01
C VAL A 87 -2.58 5.75 -8.59
N PRO A 88 -3.40 6.75 -8.21
CA PRO A 88 -3.19 8.11 -8.67
C PRO A 88 -1.80 8.59 -8.23
N ALA A 89 -0.92 8.86 -9.17
CA ALA A 89 0.33 9.56 -8.86
C ALA A 89 0.04 11.07 -8.88
N PRO A 90 0.54 11.84 -7.91
CA PRO A 90 0.52 13.30 -7.98
C PRO A 90 1.54 13.76 -9.04
N VAL A 91 1.35 13.39 -10.30
CA VAL A 91 2.24 13.83 -11.38
C VAL A 91 2.05 15.33 -11.53
N LEU A 92 3.10 16.07 -11.18
CA LEU A 92 3.19 17.48 -11.54
C LEU A 92 3.43 17.53 -13.05
N ASP A 93 2.69 18.37 -13.76
CA ASP A 93 2.82 18.62 -15.21
C ASP A 93 4.19 19.26 -15.59
N THR A 94 5.17 19.17 -14.69
CA THR A 94 6.52 19.73 -14.76
C THR A 94 7.52 18.78 -15.42
N GLY A 95 7.11 17.54 -15.75
CA GLY A 95 7.97 16.52 -16.35
C GLY A 95 9.00 15.89 -15.39
N ALA A 96 8.96 16.23 -14.11
CA ALA A 96 9.84 15.66 -13.10
C ALA A 96 9.29 14.33 -12.56
N ALA A 97 10.15 13.31 -12.50
CA ALA A 97 9.78 12.04 -11.87
C ALA A 97 9.70 12.18 -10.34
N LEU A 98 8.69 11.58 -9.73
CA LEU A 98 8.50 11.56 -8.28
C LEU A 98 9.05 10.27 -7.66
N PRO A 99 9.79 10.35 -6.54
CA PRO A 99 10.23 9.16 -5.83
C PRO A 99 9.07 8.56 -5.03
N VAL A 100 8.82 7.27 -5.22
CA VAL A 100 7.95 6.45 -4.39
C VAL A 100 8.81 5.70 -3.38
N ALA A 101 8.64 6.02 -2.10
CA ALA A 101 9.40 5.43 -0.99
C ALA A 101 8.81 4.12 -0.47
N ALA A 102 7.49 3.96 -0.55
CA ALA A 102 6.83 2.78 -0.02
C ALA A 102 5.48 2.52 -0.69
N VAL A 103 5.06 1.26 -0.65
CA VAL A 103 3.71 0.83 -0.94
C VAL A 103 3.01 0.50 0.36
N TRP A 104 1.77 0.94 0.49
CA TRP A 104 0.90 0.65 1.61
C TRP A 104 -0.25 -0.24 1.15
N VAL A 105 -0.56 -1.28 1.92
CA VAL A 105 -1.66 -2.19 1.62
C VAL A 105 -2.50 -2.37 2.88
N ARG A 106 -3.79 -2.05 2.78
CA ARG A 106 -4.76 -2.29 3.85
C ARG A 106 -5.58 -3.53 3.55
N PHE A 107 -5.26 -4.61 4.23
CA PHE A 107 -5.88 -5.91 3.97
C PHE A 107 -6.11 -6.73 5.23
N ARG A 108 -6.91 -7.79 5.05
CA ARG A 108 -6.93 -8.95 5.94
C ARG A 108 -6.99 -10.21 5.09
N ALA A 109 -6.57 -11.32 5.65
CA ALA A 109 -6.49 -12.61 5.01
C ALA A 109 -6.89 -13.71 5.99
N GLN A 110 -7.61 -14.69 5.50
CA GLN A 110 -7.86 -15.94 6.22
C GLN A 110 -6.60 -16.82 6.20
N LYS A 111 -6.52 -17.78 7.13
CA LYS A 111 -5.37 -18.68 7.26
C LYS A 111 -5.19 -19.48 5.98
N GLY A 112 -4.10 -19.22 5.25
CA GLY A 112 -3.81 -19.85 3.95
C GLY A 112 -3.81 -18.87 2.78
N ALA A 113 -4.22 -17.62 2.97
CA ALA A 113 -4.04 -16.56 1.99
C ALA A 113 -2.97 -15.55 2.46
N ARG A 114 -2.16 -15.05 1.52
CA ARG A 114 -1.08 -14.09 1.80
C ARG A 114 -0.74 -13.27 0.57
N ILE A 115 -0.06 -12.15 0.77
CA ILE A 115 0.61 -11.41 -0.30
C ILE A 115 2.04 -11.95 -0.42
N GLN A 116 2.40 -12.50 -1.57
CA GLN A 116 3.74 -13.08 -1.79
C GLN A 116 4.67 -12.20 -2.60
N SER A 117 4.11 -11.39 -3.52
CA SER A 117 4.89 -10.48 -4.34
C SER A 117 4.17 -9.16 -4.55
N LEU A 118 4.97 -8.12 -4.79
CA LEU A 118 4.54 -6.78 -5.14
C LEU A 118 5.37 -6.32 -6.34
N THR A 119 4.71 -5.81 -7.36
CA THR A 119 5.38 -5.17 -8.50
C THR A 119 4.88 -3.73 -8.63
N VAL A 120 5.80 -2.79 -8.86
CA VAL A 120 5.51 -1.38 -9.12
C VAL A 120 5.85 -1.07 -10.57
N HIS A 121 4.95 -0.37 -11.26
CA HIS A 121 5.04 -0.05 -12.67
C HIS A 121 4.93 1.46 -12.92
N ASP A 122 5.65 1.93 -13.95
CA ASP A 122 5.45 3.23 -14.58
C ASP A 122 4.89 3.03 -15.99
N CYS A 123 3.57 3.21 -16.14
CA CYS A 123 2.81 2.67 -17.28
C CYS A 123 3.05 1.14 -17.43
N GLU A 124 3.59 0.71 -18.57
CA GLU A 124 3.90 -0.70 -18.87
C GLU A 124 5.29 -1.13 -18.39
N ARG A 125 6.09 -0.21 -17.85
CA ARG A 125 7.47 -0.49 -17.43
C ARG A 125 7.51 -0.89 -15.96
N THR A 126 7.95 -2.12 -15.66
CA THR A 126 8.30 -2.53 -14.30
C THR A 126 9.43 -1.68 -13.74
N LEU A 127 9.19 -0.98 -12.64
CA LEU A 127 10.21 -0.25 -11.89
C LEU A 127 10.92 -1.14 -10.88
N THR A 128 10.15 -1.93 -10.14
CA THR A 128 10.68 -2.86 -9.15
C THR A 128 9.70 -4.01 -8.92
N ARG A 129 10.26 -5.16 -8.53
CA ARG A 129 9.52 -6.33 -8.05
C ARG A 129 10.11 -6.78 -6.72
N ARG A 130 9.26 -6.88 -5.71
CA ARG A 130 9.57 -7.48 -4.42
C ARG A 130 8.94 -8.86 -4.38
N GLU A 131 9.77 -9.88 -4.37
CA GLU A 131 9.34 -11.28 -4.25
C GLU A 131 9.51 -11.77 -2.81
N LYS A 132 8.89 -12.91 -2.47
CA LYS A 132 9.04 -13.59 -1.17
C LYS A 132 8.68 -12.72 0.04
N LEU A 133 7.68 -11.84 -0.10
CA LEU A 133 7.22 -10.97 0.98
C LEU A 133 6.50 -11.75 2.11
N ASP A 134 5.82 -12.86 1.77
CA ASP A 134 5.09 -13.77 2.68
C ASP A 134 4.27 -13.03 3.77
N ILE A 135 3.47 -12.05 3.37
CA ILE A 135 2.74 -11.17 4.30
C ILE A 135 1.35 -11.74 4.56
N HIS A 136 1.09 -12.08 5.81
CA HIS A 136 -0.19 -12.56 6.29
C HIS A 136 -0.72 -11.66 7.42
N GLN A 137 -2.02 -11.32 7.36
CA GLN A 137 -2.63 -10.35 8.26
C GLN A 137 -4.07 -10.80 8.58
N THR A 138 -4.37 -11.28 9.78
CA THR A 138 -5.70 -11.87 10.09
C THR A 138 -6.79 -10.82 10.38
N ALA A 139 -6.40 -9.69 10.97
CA ALA A 139 -7.28 -8.56 11.25
C ALA A 139 -6.92 -7.38 10.36
N TRP A 140 -7.90 -6.55 10.00
CA TRP A 140 -7.65 -5.34 9.19
C TRP A 140 -6.49 -4.53 9.73
N GLY A 141 -5.47 -4.33 8.90
CA GLY A 141 -4.30 -3.54 9.23
C GLY A 141 -3.67 -2.94 7.98
N ASP A 142 -2.91 -1.88 8.18
CA ASP A 142 -2.13 -1.23 7.13
C ASP A 142 -0.70 -1.81 7.19
N VAL A 143 -0.24 -2.37 6.08
CA VAL A 143 1.13 -2.89 5.93
C VAL A 143 1.91 -1.97 5.01
N ARG A 144 3.05 -1.48 5.50
CA ARG A 144 4.00 -0.67 4.74
C ARG A 144 5.12 -1.55 4.19
N ILE A 145 5.36 -1.49 2.90
CA ILE A 145 6.43 -2.19 2.18
C ILE A 145 7.39 -1.14 1.63
N ALA A 146 8.59 -1.05 2.21
CA ALA A 146 9.59 -0.07 1.78
C ALA A 146 10.19 -0.42 0.40
N LEU A 147 10.32 0.59 -0.45
CA LEU A 147 11.06 0.52 -1.70
C LEU A 147 12.44 1.13 -1.43
N ASP A 148 13.46 0.28 -1.40
CA ASP A 148 14.84 0.70 -1.12
C ASP A 148 15.76 0.09 -2.19
N PRO A 149 16.27 0.92 -3.13
CA PRO A 149 16.05 2.36 -3.21
C PRO A 149 14.62 2.75 -3.66
N SER A 150 14.22 3.98 -3.38
CA SER A 150 12.96 4.58 -3.86
C SER A 150 12.87 4.55 -5.38
N CYS A 151 11.68 4.31 -5.93
CA CYS A 151 11.47 4.17 -7.37
C CYS A 151 10.98 5.49 -7.98
N LEU A 152 11.55 5.90 -9.11
CA LEU A 152 11.15 7.13 -9.81
C LEU A 152 10.00 6.86 -10.78
N VAL A 153 8.85 7.49 -10.55
CA VAL A 153 7.66 7.41 -11.41
C VAL A 153 7.51 8.72 -12.16
N ALA A 154 7.38 8.65 -13.49
CA ALA A 154 7.26 9.85 -14.32
C ALA A 154 5.87 10.07 -14.91
N ARG A 155 5.08 9.00 -15.13
CA ARG A 155 3.85 9.11 -15.94
C ARG A 155 2.62 8.54 -15.26
N SER A 156 2.62 7.26 -14.91
CA SER A 156 1.46 6.65 -14.26
C SER A 156 1.91 5.54 -13.34
N LEU A 157 1.27 5.40 -12.19
CA LEU A 157 1.67 4.43 -11.19
C LEU A 157 0.74 3.23 -11.20
N GLY A 158 1.29 2.09 -11.63
CA GLY A 158 0.64 0.78 -11.52
C GLY A 158 1.21 0.00 -10.35
N LEU A 159 0.36 -0.75 -9.65
CA LEU A 159 0.77 -1.75 -8.65
C LEU A 159 0.16 -3.10 -9.00
N THR A 160 0.95 -4.16 -8.88
CA THR A 160 0.46 -5.55 -8.92
C THR A 160 0.75 -6.21 -7.59
N LEU A 161 -0.28 -6.74 -6.94
CA LEU A 161 -0.16 -7.62 -5.79
C LEU A 161 -0.41 -9.06 -6.23
N GLU A 162 0.54 -9.94 -5.94
CA GLU A 162 0.40 -11.37 -6.17
C GLU A 162 0.00 -12.04 -4.86
N CYS A 163 -1.21 -12.58 -4.83
CA CYS A 163 -1.79 -13.21 -3.66
C CYS A 163 -1.71 -14.72 -3.82
N ALA A 164 -1.06 -15.40 -2.88
CA ALA A 164 -0.91 -16.85 -2.88
C ALA A 164 -1.94 -17.50 -1.95
N PHE A 165 -2.44 -18.66 -2.37
CA PHE A 165 -3.47 -19.42 -1.66
C PHE A 165 -3.03 -20.87 -1.43
N ALA A 166 -2.93 -21.26 -0.17
CA ALA A 166 -2.67 -22.62 0.29
C ALA A 166 -3.97 -23.43 0.40
N ASP A 167 -3.98 -24.55 1.14
CA ASP A 167 -5.13 -25.47 1.15
C ASP A 167 -6.34 -25.02 1.99
N ILE A 168 -6.16 -24.15 2.98
CA ILE A 168 -7.20 -23.81 3.96
C ILE A 168 -7.62 -22.36 3.79
N ALA A 169 -8.91 -22.07 4.04
CA ALA A 169 -9.51 -20.73 4.20
C ALA A 169 -8.89 -19.66 3.26
N ARG A 170 -9.04 -19.89 1.95
CA ARG A 170 -8.31 -19.25 0.85
C ARG A 170 -8.87 -17.88 0.48
N GLN A 171 -9.08 -16.99 1.45
CA GLN A 171 -9.67 -15.67 1.20
C GLN A 171 -8.71 -14.54 1.59
N ILE A 172 -8.52 -13.58 0.70
CA ILE A 172 -7.90 -12.29 0.98
C ILE A 172 -8.87 -11.16 0.68
N GLU A 173 -8.89 -10.15 1.54
CA GLU A 173 -9.73 -8.97 1.41
C GLU A 173 -8.83 -7.73 1.43
N ILE A 174 -8.81 -6.99 0.32
CA ILE A 174 -8.01 -5.78 0.18
C ILE A 174 -8.97 -4.60 0.12
N SER A 175 -8.85 -3.67 1.07
CA SER A 175 -9.73 -2.49 1.13
C SER A 175 -9.12 -1.25 0.49
N ALA A 176 -7.78 -1.16 0.47
CA ALA A 176 -7.08 -0.08 -0.20
C ALA A 176 -5.61 -0.45 -0.45
N VAL A 177 -5.04 0.15 -1.48
CA VAL A 177 -3.59 0.22 -1.68
C VAL A 177 -3.19 1.67 -1.88
N GLY A 178 -1.95 2.01 -1.52
CA GLY A 178 -1.45 3.36 -1.70
C GLY A 178 0.05 3.42 -1.88
N CYS A 179 0.53 4.58 -2.30
CA CYS A 179 1.95 4.86 -2.48
C CYS A 179 2.35 6.11 -1.73
N GLU A 180 3.47 6.00 -1.01
CA GLU A 180 4.09 7.07 -0.25
C GLU A 180 5.13 7.77 -1.12
N PHE A 181 5.00 9.08 -1.30
CA PHE A 181 5.86 9.87 -2.18
C PHE A 181 6.82 10.74 -1.38
N GLU A 182 8.10 10.74 -1.77
CA GLU A 182 9.09 11.67 -1.21
C GLU A 182 8.96 13.02 -1.92
N MET A 183 8.20 13.93 -1.31
CA MET A 183 8.09 15.29 -1.82
C MET A 183 9.27 16.10 -1.30
N ARG A 184 10.18 16.53 -2.19
CA ARG A 184 11.16 17.57 -1.87
C ARG A 184 10.44 18.91 -1.97
N VAL A 185 10.33 19.61 -0.85
CA VAL A 185 9.82 20.99 -0.77
C VAL A 185 10.99 21.95 -0.92
#